data_AF-A0A1V4R263-F1
#
_entry.id   AF-A0A1V4R263-F1
#
_cell.length_a   1.000
_cell.length_b   1.000
_cell.length_c   1.000
_cell.angle_alpha   90.00
_cell.angle_beta   90.00
_cell.angle_gamma   90.00
#
_symmetry.space_group_name_H-M   'P 1'
#
loop_
_entity.id
_entity.type
_entity.pdbx_description
1 polymer ?
#
loop_
_entity_poly.entity_id
_entity_poly.type
_entity_poly.pdbx_seq_one_letter_code
_entity_poly.pdbx_strand_id
1 'polypeptide(L)'
;MFAGIFLEKINSNSGSIEAVKAVEDIISPVSGEVLEINEELEDIPETINSSAFENGWLVKVKISDSSELENLLKADAYKAIIED
;
A
#
# COMPACT_ATOMS: atom_id res chain seq x y z
N MET A 1 -19.71 -5.34 0.82
CA MET A 1 -19.48 -5.49 2.27
C MET A 1 -18.15 -6.20 2.42
N PHE A 2 -17.05 -5.45 2.60
CA PHE A 2 -15.73 -6.02 2.82
C PHE A 2 -15.73 -6.69 4.20
N ALA A 3 -15.74 -8.01 4.25
CA ALA A 3 -15.64 -8.74 5.49
C ALA A 3 -14.18 -8.70 5.96
N GLY A 4 -13.89 -7.87 6.98
CA GLY A 4 -12.75 -7.94 7.91
C GLY A 4 -11.44 -8.52 7.36
N ILE A 5 -10.90 -7.95 6.28
CA ILE A 5 -9.56 -8.33 5.82
C ILE A 5 -8.55 -7.74 6.81
N PHE A 6 -7.85 -8.63 7.51
CA PHE A 6 -6.78 -8.25 8.43
C PHE A 6 -5.43 -8.39 7.72
N LEU A 7 -4.62 -7.34 7.82
CA LEU A 7 -3.24 -7.33 7.36
C LEU A 7 -2.32 -7.61 8.54
N GLU A 8 -1.38 -8.53 8.34
CA GLU A 8 -0.25 -8.73 9.23
C GLU A 8 0.94 -7.90 8.75
N LYS A 9 1.79 -7.46 9.67
CA LYS A 9 2.98 -6.67 9.34
C LYS A 9 3.98 -7.53 8.56
N ILE A 10 4.56 -6.96 7.49
CA ILE A 10 5.81 -7.36 6.79
C ILE A 10 6.13 -8.87 6.83
N ASN A 11 5.97 -9.53 5.68
CA ASN A 11 6.23 -10.95 5.32
C ASN A 11 4.97 -11.74 4.87
N SER A 12 3.82 -11.08 4.78
CA SER A 12 2.58 -11.63 4.20
C SER A 12 2.13 -10.79 3.01
N ASN A 13 2.01 -11.45 1.86
CA ASN A 13 1.51 -10.84 0.62
C ASN A 13 0.09 -10.29 0.86
N SER A 14 -0.07 -8.98 0.66
CA SER A 14 -1.32 -8.24 0.89
C SER A 14 -2.08 -7.96 -0.42
N GLY A 15 -1.52 -8.36 -1.55
CA GLY A 15 -1.95 -8.07 -2.91
C GLY A 15 -0.76 -8.05 -3.87
N SER A 16 -1.02 -7.85 -5.16
CA SER A 16 0.02 -7.70 -6.18
C SER A 16 -0.33 -6.60 -7.17
N ILE A 17 0.69 -5.97 -7.74
CA ILE A 17 0.56 -5.05 -8.88
C ILE A 17 1.08 -5.78 -10.12
N GLU A 18 0.24 -5.88 -11.13
CA GLU A 18 0.59 -6.49 -12.41
C GLU A 18 0.86 -5.40 -13.46
N ALA A 19 2.03 -5.45 -14.07
CA ALA A 19 2.41 -4.60 -15.18
C ALA A 19 2.84 -5.46 -16.37
N VAL A 20 2.92 -4.85 -17.55
CA VAL A 20 3.31 -5.56 -18.80
C VAL A 20 4.65 -6.30 -18.68
N LYS A 21 5.56 -5.83 -17.82
CA LYS A 21 6.93 -6.35 -17.71
C LYS A 21 7.22 -7.05 -16.38
N ALA A 22 6.37 -6.92 -15.38
CA ALA A 22 6.66 -7.40 -14.02
C ALA A 22 5.37 -7.60 -13.23
N VAL A 23 5.43 -8.49 -12.25
CA VAL A 23 4.42 -8.62 -11.20
C VAL A 23 5.16 -8.42 -9.88
N GLU A 24 4.69 -7.48 -9.07
CA GLU A 24 5.31 -7.13 -7.80
C GLU A 24 4.32 -7.36 -6.66
N ASP A 25 4.79 -7.98 -5.58
CA ASP A 25 3.98 -8.18 -4.38
C ASP A 25 3.86 -6.87 -3.59
N ILE A 26 2.65 -6.59 -3.11
CA ILE A 26 2.40 -5.50 -2.17
C ILE A 26 2.50 -6.06 -0.75
N ILE A 27 3.36 -5.42 0.04
CA ILE A 27 3.56 -5.74 1.45
C ILE A 27 2.97 -4.61 2.30
N SER A 28 2.10 -4.94 3.25
CA SER A 28 1.61 -3.96 4.20
C SER A 28 2.73 -3.47 5.14
N PRO A 29 2.94 -2.15 5.28
CA PRO A 29 3.93 -1.61 6.21
C PRO A 29 3.48 -1.67 7.67
N VAL A 30 2.18 -1.91 7.91
CA VAL A 30 1.54 -1.91 9.24
C VAL A 30 0.56 -3.07 9.37
N SER A 31 0.33 -3.53 10.59
CA SER A 31 -0.76 -4.43 10.94
C SER A 31 -2.07 -3.66 11.11
N GLY A 32 -3.19 -4.24 10.68
CA GLY A 32 -4.46 -3.50 10.68
C GLY A 32 -5.64 -4.19 10.04
N GLU A 33 -6.76 -3.50 10.02
CA GLU A 33 -7.99 -3.89 9.33
C GLU A 33 -8.18 -3.01 8.08
N VAL A 34 -8.41 -3.63 6.92
CA VAL A 34 -8.76 -2.90 5.69
C VAL A 34 -10.17 -2.34 5.83
N LEU A 35 -10.29 -1.02 5.74
CA LEU A 35 -11.57 -0.30 5.79
C LEU A 35 -12.16 -0.07 4.40
N GLU A 36 -11.29 0.14 3.41
CA GLU A 36 -11.68 0.53 2.06
C GLU A 36 -10.62 0.06 1.06
N ILE A 37 -11.08 -0.35 -0.11
CA ILE A 37 -10.26 -0.65 -1.28
C ILE A 37 -10.65 0.34 -2.37
N ASN A 38 -9.67 0.80 -3.16
CA ASN A 38 -9.95 1.71 -4.26
C ASN A 38 -10.51 0.96 -5.47
N GLU A 39 -11.84 0.78 -5.50
CA GLU A 39 -12.55 0.10 -6.59
C GLU A 39 -12.37 0.80 -7.95
N GLU A 40 -12.02 2.09 -7.99
CA GLU A 40 -11.76 2.82 -9.25
C GLU A 40 -10.57 2.23 -10.04
N LEU A 41 -9.62 1.61 -9.34
CA LEU A 41 -8.46 0.98 -9.98
C LEU A 41 -8.81 -0.32 -10.71
N GLU A 42 -9.99 -0.90 -10.50
CA GLU A 42 -10.46 -2.04 -11.30
C GLU A 42 -10.76 -1.61 -12.74
N ASP A 43 -11.33 -0.42 -12.92
CA ASP A 43 -11.69 0.14 -14.22
C ASP A 43 -10.55 0.98 -14.83
N ILE A 44 -9.79 1.70 -14.00
CA ILE A 44 -8.78 2.67 -14.42
C ILE A 44 -7.44 2.43 -13.67
N PRO A 45 -6.80 1.26 -13.86
CA PRO A 45 -5.60 0.87 -13.13
C PRO A 45 -4.41 1.80 -13.39
N GLU A 46 -4.35 2.46 -14.55
CA GLU A 46 -3.28 3.39 -14.91
C GLU A 46 -3.22 4.64 -14.01
N THR A 47 -4.29 4.92 -13.26
CA THR A 47 -4.34 6.02 -12.29
C THR A 47 -3.19 5.93 -11.30
N ILE A 48 -2.78 4.71 -10.90
CA ILE A 48 -1.64 4.49 -10.01
C ILE A 48 -0.33 5.11 -10.53
N ASN A 49 -0.14 5.13 -11.86
CA ASN A 49 1.07 5.66 -12.48
C ASN A 49 1.06 7.20 -12.52
N SER A 50 -0.12 7.79 -12.69
CA SER A 50 -0.27 9.24 -12.86
C SER A 50 -0.53 9.99 -11.55
N SER A 51 -1.04 9.30 -10.53
CA SER A 51 -1.62 9.90 -9.31
C SER A 51 -1.37 9.04 -8.06
N ALA A 52 -0.17 8.47 -7.91
CA ALA A 52 0.16 7.48 -6.89
C ALA A 52 -0.22 7.83 -5.44
N PHE A 53 -0.16 9.12 -5.07
CA PHE A 53 -0.46 9.60 -3.70
C PHE A 53 -1.88 10.17 -3.54
N GLU A 54 -2.59 10.40 -4.63
CA GLU A 54 -3.92 11.01 -4.61
C GLU A 54 -4.96 9.97 -5.05
N ASN A 55 -5.32 9.93 -6.34
CA ASN A 55 -6.38 9.03 -6.82
C ASN A 55 -5.91 7.57 -6.98
N GLY A 56 -4.60 7.33 -6.97
CA GLY A 56 -3.97 6.02 -7.14
C GLY A 56 -3.76 5.24 -5.83
N TRP A 57 -4.38 5.66 -4.72
CA TRP A 57 -4.29 4.92 -3.45
C TRP A 57 -4.83 3.50 -3.58
N LEU A 58 -4.30 2.54 -2.83
CA LEU A 58 -4.67 1.12 -2.94
C LEU A 58 -5.74 0.72 -1.93
N VAL A 59 -5.42 0.89 -0.64
CA VAL A 59 -6.29 0.50 0.47
C VAL A 59 -6.20 1.53 1.60
N LYS A 60 -7.28 1.70 2.36
CA LYS A 60 -7.27 2.42 3.64
C LYS A 60 -7.31 1.42 4.77
N VAL A 61 -6.41 1.57 5.72
CA VAL A 61 -6.22 0.62 6.82
C VAL A 61 -6.41 1.32 8.15
N LYS A 62 -7.21 0.71 9.03
CA LYS A 62 -7.23 1.03 10.45
C LYS A 62 -6.06 0.34 11.12
N ILE A 63 -5.08 1.13 11.55
CA ILE A 63 -3.84 0.64 12.17
C ILE A 63 -4.17 0.00 13.53
N SER A 64 -3.67 -1.22 13.76
CA SER A 64 -3.82 -1.94 15.02
C SER A 64 -2.84 -1.47 16.09
N ASP A 65 -1.61 -1.11 15.70
CA ASP A 65 -0.56 -0.58 16.58
C ASP A 65 0.12 0.66 15.97
N SER A 66 -0.15 1.84 16.56
CA SER A 66 0.40 3.10 16.07
C SER A 66 1.92 3.23 16.22
N SER A 67 2.54 2.46 17.13
CA SER A 67 4.00 2.48 17.30
C SER A 67 4.73 1.93 16.08
N GLU A 68 4.06 1.14 15.24
CA GLU A 68 4.64 0.61 14.01
C GLU A 68 5.06 1.72 13.03
N LEU A 69 4.39 2.88 13.08
CA LEU A 69 4.71 4.07 12.27
C LEU A 69 6.12 4.62 12.55
N GLU A 70 6.67 4.36 13.74
CA GLU A 70 8.02 4.78 14.10
C GLU A 70 9.11 4.03 13.32
N ASN A 71 8.78 2.85 12.77
CA ASN A 71 9.68 2.06 11.93
C ASN A 71 9.69 2.48 10.46
N LEU A 72 8.79 3.39 10.06
CA LEU A 72 8.69 3.85 8.68
C LEU A 72 9.69 4.97 8.41
N LEU A 73 10.17 5.01 7.16
CA LEU A 73 11.06 6.07 6.71
C LEU A 73 10.31 7.39 6.64
N LYS A 74 10.96 8.46 7.09
CA LYS A 74 10.54 9.83 6.78
C LYS A 74 10.86 10.13 5.31
N ALA A 75 10.14 11.10 4.73
CA ALA A 75 10.30 11.49 3.32
C ALA A 75 11.77 11.78 2.94
N ASP A 76 12.49 12.55 3.76
CA ASP A 76 13.90 12.88 3.50
C ASP A 76 14.82 11.65 3.55
N ALA A 77 14.55 10.72 4.47
CA ALA A 77 15.31 9.48 4.58
C ALA A 77 15.07 8.56 3.38
N TYR A 78 13.83 8.47 2.90
CA TYR A 78 13.51 7.73 1.68
C TYR A 78 14.15 8.38 0.45
N LYS A 79 14.11 9.71 0.36
CA LYS A 79 14.74 10.46 -0.73
C LYS A 79 16.25 10.20 -0.83
N ALA A 80 16.94 10.11 0.30
CA ALA A 80 18.37 9.79 0.31
C ALA A 80 18.67 8.41 -0.27
N ILE A 81 17.80 7.41 -0.08
CA ILE A 81 17.98 6.04 -0.59
C ILE A 81 17.82 5.97 -2.12
N ILE A 82 16.93 6.77 -2.70
CA ILE A 82 16.63 6.73 -4.14
C ILE A 82 17.58 7.59 -4.99
N GLU A 83 18.31 8.52 -4.37
CA GLU A 83 19.27 9.40 -5.06
C GLU A 83 20.70 8.80 -5.10
N ASP A 84 20.93 7.67 -4.42
CA ASP A 84 22.16 6.87 -4.45
C ASP A 84 22.17 5.86 -5.63
#